data_AF-A0A821MMZ0-F1
#
_entry.id   AF-A0A821MMZ0-F1
#
_cell.length_a   1.000
_cell.length_b   1.000
_cell.length_c   1.000
_cell.angle_alpha   90.00
_cell.angle_beta   90.00
_cell.angle_gamma   90.00
#
_symmetry.space_group_name_H-M   'P 1'
#
loop_
_entity.id
_entity.type
_entity.pdbx_description
1 polymer ?
#
loop_
_entity_poly.entity_id
_entity_poly.type
_entity_poly.pdbx_seq_one_letter_code
_entity_poly.pdbx_strand_id
1 'polypeptide(L)'
;DFIALTCDLWRSSKRVHYISLTGHVFTDKYETIPIVLGCRRVIGRHSSTTIERYIEFELKRLNIKQEQLVSITTDNGSDIK
;
A
#
# COMPACT_ATOMS: atom_id res chain seq x y z
N ASP A 1 3.71 -18.20 1.20
CA ASP A 1 3.43 -17.20 2.26
C ASP A 1 2.44 -16.17 1.76
N PHE A 2 1.44 -15.91 2.59
CA PHE A 2 0.34 -15.01 2.32
C PHE A 2 0.60 -13.64 2.97
N ILE A 3 0.17 -12.57 2.30
CA ILE A 3 0.36 -11.20 2.76
C ILE A 3 -0.92 -10.40 2.61
N ALA A 4 -1.28 -9.64 3.65
CA ALA A 4 -2.29 -8.60 3.58
C ALA A 4 -1.60 -7.24 3.40
N LEU A 5 -2.21 -6.32 2.66
CA LEU A 5 -1.63 -5.01 2.37
C LEU A 5 -2.51 -3.90 2.93
N THR A 6 -1.88 -2.88 3.47
CA THR A 6 -2.52 -1.59 3.75
C THR A 6 -1.81 -0.50 2.96
N CYS A 7 -2.57 0.32 2.24
CA CYS A 7 -2.07 1.50 1.56
C CYS A 7 -2.64 2.75 2.21
N ASP A 8 -1.77 3.66 2.62
CA ASP A 8 -2.16 4.93 3.22
C ASP A 8 -1.65 6.09 2.38
N LEU A 9 -2.52 7.07 2.17
CA LEU A 9 -2.25 8.29 1.42
C LEU A 9 -2.59 9.49 2.29
N TRP A 10 -1.58 10.31 2.59
CA TRP A 10 -1.76 11.46 3.48
C TRP A 10 -1.11 12.72 2.93
N ARG A 11 -1.55 13.85 3.48
CA ARG A 11 -0.94 15.16 3.27
C ARG A 11 -0.19 15.57 4.53
N SER A 12 1.10 15.85 4.41
CA SER A 12 1.89 16.45 5.48
C SER A 12 1.47 17.90 5.78
N SER A 13 1.91 18.43 6.93
CA SER A 13 1.69 19.84 7.31
C SER A 13 2.24 20.84 6.29
N LYS A 14 3.28 20.46 5.54
CA LYS A 14 3.88 21.26 4.46
C LYS A 14 3.14 21.14 3.11
N ARG A 15 1.93 20.56 3.10
CA ARG A 15 1.12 20.31 1.90
C ARG A 15 1.80 19.39 0.87
N VAL A 16 2.71 18.53 1.32
CA VAL A 16 3.33 17.48 0.49
C VAL A 16 2.58 16.18 0.71
N HIS A 17 2.27 15.49 -0.39
CA HIS A 17 1.52 14.25 -0.38
C HIS A 17 2.46 13.05 -0.38
N TYR A 18 2.10 12.05 0.41
CA TYR A 18 2.85 10.82 0.55
C TYR A 18 1.91 9.64 0.48
N ILE A 19 2.39 8.57 -0.12
CA ILE A 19 1.73 7.27 -0.17
C ILE A 19 2.68 6.22 0.39
N SER A 20 2.15 5.28 1.17
CA SER A 20 2.91 4.17 1.70
C SER A 20 2.16 2.86 1.51
N LEU A 21 2.92 1.79 1.28
CA LEU A 21 2.41 0.42 1.24
C LEU A 21 3.06 -0.37 2.37
N THR A 22 2.23 -0.96 3.22
CA THR A 22 2.66 -1.81 4.32
C THR A 22 2.10 -3.21 4.13
N GLY A 23 2.96 -4.21 4.22
CA GLY A 23 2.60 -5.60 4.22
C GLY A 23 2.45 -6.13 5.64
N HIS A 24 1.48 -7.02 5.84
CA HIS A 24 1.19 -7.67 7.10
C HIS A 24 1.28 -9.17 6.89
N VAL A 25 2.19 -9.82 7.60
CA VAL A 25 2.41 -11.26 7.55
C VAL A 25 2.31 -11.85 8.95
N PHE A 26 2.04 -13.15 9.04
CA PHE A 26 2.11 -13.88 10.31
C PHE A 26 3.40 -14.68 10.37
N THR A 27 4.01 -14.74 11.55
CA THR A 27 5.06 -15.73 11.85
C THR A 27 4.45 -17.11 12.05
N ASP A 28 5.29 -18.13 12.14
CA ASP A 28 4.89 -19.49 12.54
C ASP A 28 4.28 -19.55 13.96
N LYS A 29 4.40 -18.48 14.74
CA LYS A 29 3.79 -18.33 16.08
C LYS A 29 2.50 -17.50 16.05
N TYR A 30 1.96 -17.21 14.88
CA TYR A 30 0.76 -16.36 14.68
C TYR A 30 0.93 -14.92 15.19
N GLU A 31 2.17 -14.41 15.22
CA GLU A 31 2.44 -13.01 15.52
C GLU A 31 2.37 -12.17 14.24
N THR A 32 1.67 -11.05 14.27
CA THR A 32 1.59 -10.14 13.12
C THR A 32 2.84 -9.28 13.01
N ILE A 33 3.50 -9.31 11.85
CA ILE A 33 4.64 -8.45 11.54
C ILE A 33 4.24 -7.45 10.44
N PRO A 34 4.17 -6.14 10.76
CA PRO A 34 4.03 -5.10 9.74
C PRO A 34 5.40 -4.77 9.12
N ILE A 35 5.45 -4.71 7.79
CA ILE A 35 6.65 -4.41 7.01
C ILE A 35 6.33 -3.28 6.04
N VAL A 36 7.01 -2.13 6.18
CA VAL A 36 6.89 -1.04 5.21
C VAL A 36 7.57 -1.47 3.92
N LEU A 37 6.77 -1.72 2.88
CA LEU A 37 7.24 -2.17 1.57
C LEU A 37 7.74 -0.99 0.74
N GLY A 38 7.09 0.15 0.88
CA GLY A 38 7.47 1.38 0.20
C GLY A 38 6.82 2.62 0.82
N CYS A 39 7.47 3.76 0.61
CA CYS A 39 6.93 5.07 0.92
C CYS A 39 7.45 6.08 -0.11
N ARG A 40 6.55 6.83 -0.75
CA ARG A 40 6.90 7.78 -1.81
C ARG A 40 6.14 9.08 -1.66
N ARG A 41 6.76 10.16 -2.13
CA ARG A 41 6.05 11.41 -2.40
C ARG A 41 5.18 11.25 -3.64
N VAL A 42 3.93 11.67 -3.55
CA VAL A 42 3.01 11.76 -4.70
C VAL A 42 3.03 13.19 -5.23
N ILE A 43 3.12 13.33 -6.56
CA ILE A 43 3.01 14.61 -7.26
C ILE A 43 1.79 14.51 -8.18
N GLY A 44 0.81 15.40 -7.99
CA GLY A 44 -0.41 15.42 -8.80
C GLY A 44 -1.67 15.06 -8.01
N ARG A 45 -2.71 14.61 -8.71
CA ARG A 45 -4.04 14.33 -8.16
C ARG A 45 -4.05 13.02 -7.35
N HIS A 46 -4.78 13.00 -6.24
CA HIS A 46 -5.06 11.76 -5.49
C HIS A 46 -6.30 11.09 -6.07
N SER A 47 -6.08 10.24 -7.05
CA SER A 47 -7.12 9.37 -7.59
C SER A 47 -6.92 7.95 -7.10
N SER A 48 -8.01 7.17 -7.07
CA SER A 48 -7.97 5.71 -6.93
C SER A 48 -6.95 5.07 -7.88
N THR A 49 -6.90 5.54 -9.14
CA THR A 49 -5.92 5.10 -10.14
C THR A 49 -4.47 5.36 -9.76
N THR A 50 -4.19 6.38 -8.95
CA THR A 50 -2.82 6.65 -8.47
C THR A 50 -2.42 5.63 -7.40
N ILE A 51 -3.35 5.28 -6.52
CA ILE A 51 -3.15 4.26 -5.49
C ILE A 51 -2.93 2.89 -6.15
N GLU A 52 -3.78 2.50 -7.10
CA GLU A 52 -3.65 1.26 -7.85
C GLU A 52 -2.29 1.14 -8.55
N ARG A 53 -1.88 2.15 -9.31
CA ARG A 53 -0.57 2.17 -9.99
C ARG A 53 0.59 2.08 -9.02
N TYR A 54 0.48 2.71 -7.86
CA TYR A 54 1.51 2.65 -6.83
C TYR A 54 1.63 1.24 -6.24
N ILE A 55 0.51 0.61 -5.91
CA ILE A 55 0.46 -0.77 -5.41
C ILE A 55 1.07 -1.71 -6.45
N GLU A 56 0.61 -1.68 -7.71
CA GLU A 56 1.13 -2.50 -8.79
C GLU A 56 2.65 -2.33 -8.98
N PHE A 57 3.13 -1.09 -8.92
CA PHE A 57 4.55 -0.78 -9.00
C PHE A 57 5.35 -1.45 -7.88
N GLU A 58 4.91 -1.32 -6.62
CA GLU A 58 5.62 -1.89 -5.48
C GLU A 58 5.57 -3.43 -5.47
N LEU A 59 4.44 -4.02 -5.85
CA LEU A 59 4.29 -5.48 -6.03
C LEU A 59 5.26 -6.00 -7.09
N LYS A 60 5.31 -5.35 -8.25
CA LYS A 60 6.23 -5.72 -9.34
C LYS A 60 7.69 -5.55 -8.92
N ARG A 61 8.02 -4.45 -8.23
CA ARG A 61 9.38 -4.17 -7.75
C ARG A 61 9.88 -5.22 -6.76
N LEU A 62 8.97 -5.73 -5.91
CA LEU A 62 9.28 -6.72 -4.88
C LEU A 62 9.03 -8.16 -5.32
N ASN A 63 8.57 -8.37 -6.55
CA ASN A 63 8.19 -9.67 -7.09
C ASN A 63 7.14 -10.41 -6.21
N ILE A 64 6.23 -9.64 -5.61
CA ILE A 64 5.09 -10.18 -4.85
C ILE A 64 4.02 -10.55 -5.86
N LYS A 65 3.60 -11.81 -5.85
CA LYS A 65 2.64 -12.34 -6.81
C LYS A 65 1.20 -12.22 -6.30
N GLN A 66 0.25 -12.18 -7.24
CA GLN A 66 -1.17 -12.02 -6.91
C GLN A 66 -1.70 -13.15 -6.02
N GLU A 67 -1.25 -14.39 -6.24
CA GLU A 67 -1.62 -15.55 -5.42
C GLU A 67 -1.15 -15.48 -3.96
N GLN A 68 -0.23 -14.56 -3.64
CA GLN A 68 0.22 -14.32 -2.27
C GLN A 68 -0.67 -13.30 -1.54
N LEU A 69 -1.47 -12.51 -2.26
CA LEU A 69 -2.27 -11.43 -1.69
C LEU A 69 -3.58 -11.96 -1.12
N VAL A 70 -3.81 -11.69 0.17
CA VAL A 70 -5.06 -12.06 0.85
C VAL A 70 -6.07 -10.92 0.81
N SER A 71 -5.60 -9.71 1.03
CA SER A 71 -6.42 -8.50 1.06
C SER A 71 -5.58 -7.27 0.81
N ILE A 72 -6.25 -6.22 0.32
CA ILE A 72 -5.69 -4.88 0.20
C ILE A 72 -6.70 -3.92 0.83
N THR A 73 -6.26 -3.17 1.82
CA THR A 73 -7.04 -2.12 2.46
C THR A 73 -6.43 -0.78 2.08
N THR A 74 -7.20 0.08 1.44
CA THR A 74 -6.77 1.44 1.08
C THR A 74 -7.60 2.46 1.85
N ASP A 75 -7.14 3.70 1.91
CA ASP A 75 -8.01 4.79 2.33
C ASP A 75 -9.22 4.89 1.37
N ASN A 76 -10.37 5.27 1.93
CA ASN A 76 -11.56 5.59 1.14
C ASN A 76 -11.40 7.02 0.58
N GLY A 77 -10.25 7.31 -0.04
CA GLY A 77 -10.03 8.54 -0.78
C GLY A 77 -11.21 8.68 -1.73
N SER A 78 -11.88 9.84 -1.68
CA SER A 78 -13.26 10.07 -2.15
C SER A 78 -13.54 9.83 -3.66
N ASP A 79 -12.61 9.18 -4.37
CA ASP A 79 -12.61 8.85 -5.80
C ASP A 79 -12.75 7.33 -6.07
N ILE A 80 -13.09 6.48 -5.08
CA ILE A 80 -13.68 5.15 -5.35
C ILE A 80 -15.17 5.35 -5.63
N LYS A 81 -15.51 5.53 -6.91
CA LYS A 81 -16.88 5.41 -7.44
C LYS A 81 -17.01 4.09 -8.19
#